data_AF-A0A937QF34-F1
#
_entry.id   AF-A0A937QF34-F1
#
_cell.length_a   1.000
_cell.length_b   1.000
_cell.length_c   1.000
_cell.angle_alpha   90.00
_cell.angle_beta   90.00
_cell.angle_gamma   90.00
#
_symmetry.space_group_name_H-M   'P 1'
#
loop_
_entity.id
_entity.type
_entity.pdbx_description
1 polymer ?
#
loop_
_entity_poly.entity_id
_entity_poly.type
_entity_poly.pdbx_seq_one_letter_code
_entity_poly.pdbx_strand_id
1 'polypeptide(L)'
;MAYQDKFGYKTTIENDHWRDEEFQWSRILSAGDPAKSMVLLYIQKACTAFHEFEPAWKQGALKGEQLDFFRRRLATRIGHVLTTMKNNSLDAIKGAAELEGILRSVESAKTLDELAELTEEVHAVNHVLADSLEKS
;
A
#
# COMPACT_ATOMS: atom_id res chain seq x y z
N MET A 1 26.52 10.19 -5.25
CA MET A 1 27.11 8.83 -5.20
C MET A 1 25.95 7.85 -5.30
N ALA A 2 26.04 6.78 -6.11
CA ALA A 2 24.93 5.82 -6.21
C ALA A 2 25.12 4.71 -5.16
N TYR A 3 24.08 4.39 -4.41
CA TYR A 3 24.02 3.22 -3.55
C TYR A 3 23.60 2.01 -4.38
N GLN A 4 24.00 0.80 -3.98
CA GLN A 4 23.67 -0.43 -4.69
C GLN A 4 23.26 -1.55 -3.73
N ASP A 5 22.23 -2.31 -4.08
CA ASP A 5 21.83 -3.50 -3.34
C ASP A 5 22.61 -4.76 -3.78
N LYS A 6 22.27 -5.90 -3.16
CA LYS A 6 22.88 -7.20 -3.45
C LYS A 6 22.55 -7.76 -4.84
N PHE A 7 21.53 -7.24 -5.52
CA PHE A 7 21.11 -7.65 -6.87
C PHE A 7 21.62 -6.71 -7.97
N GLY A 8 22.35 -5.67 -7.61
CA GLY A 8 22.89 -4.72 -8.57
C GLY A 8 21.95 -3.55 -8.90
N TYR A 9 20.81 -3.44 -8.22
CA TYR A 9 19.93 -2.29 -8.34
C TYR A 9 20.59 -1.07 -7.72
N LYS A 10 20.53 0.07 -8.42
CA LYS A 10 21.20 1.31 -8.03
C LYS A 10 20.19 2.42 -7.78
N THR A 11 20.42 3.21 -6.73
CA THR A 11 19.60 4.37 -6.39
C THR A 11 20.44 5.58 -5.98
N THR A 12 19.85 6.77 -6.09
CA THR A 12 20.37 8.04 -5.63
C THR A 12 19.66 8.57 -4.39
N ILE A 13 18.71 7.82 -3.80
CA ILE A 13 18.00 8.26 -2.59
C ILE A 13 19.00 8.39 -1.42
N GLU A 14 19.13 9.60 -0.90
CA GLU A 14 20.06 9.91 0.21
C GLU A 14 19.46 9.58 1.58
N ASN A 15 18.14 9.71 1.75
CA ASN A 15 17.46 9.36 2.99
C ASN A 15 17.51 7.85 3.24
N ASP A 16 18.02 7.45 4.41
CA ASP A 16 18.25 6.04 4.75
C ASP A 16 16.96 5.20 4.71
N HIS A 17 15.88 5.71 5.32
CA HIS A 17 14.61 5.00 5.40
C HIS A 17 14.00 4.76 4.01
N TRP A 18 13.93 5.81 3.18
CA TRP A 18 13.38 5.68 1.82
C TRP A 18 14.26 4.81 0.92
N ARG A 19 15.57 4.86 1.10
CA ARG A 19 16.50 4.00 0.37
C ARG A 19 16.32 2.54 0.77
N ASP A 20 16.13 2.25 2.05
CA ASP A 20 15.93 0.88 2.54
C ASP A 20 14.61 0.29 2.04
N GLU A 21 13.53 1.08 1.99
CA GLU A 21 12.27 0.70 1.35
C GLU A 21 12.47 0.38 -0.14
N GLU A 22 13.13 1.27 -0.88
CA GLU A 22 13.37 1.08 -2.31
C GLU A 22 14.20 -0.19 -2.56
N PHE A 23 15.22 -0.43 -1.74
CA PHE A 23 15.99 -1.66 -1.80
C PHE A 23 15.17 -2.88 -1.41
N GLN A 24 14.26 -2.81 -0.44
CA GLN A 24 13.34 -3.91 -0.15
C GLN A 24 12.47 -4.24 -1.37
N TRP A 25 11.94 -3.23 -2.05
CA TRP A 25 11.15 -3.42 -3.26
C TRP A 25 11.97 -4.06 -4.37
N SER A 26 13.20 -3.58 -4.61
CA SER A 26 14.14 -4.19 -5.56
C SER A 26 14.34 -5.68 -5.27
N ARG A 27 14.54 -6.06 -4.00
CA ARG A 27 14.75 -7.45 -3.59
C ARG A 27 13.51 -8.31 -3.82
N ILE A 28 12.31 -7.82 -3.49
CA ILE A 28 11.04 -8.54 -3.74
C ILE A 28 10.83 -8.75 -5.25
N LEU A 29 11.03 -7.71 -6.05
CA LEU A 29 10.86 -7.78 -7.51
C LEU A 29 11.88 -8.71 -8.17
N SER A 30 13.10 -8.76 -7.65
CA SER A 30 14.19 -9.59 -8.17
C SER A 30 14.11 -11.06 -7.74
N ALA A 31 13.21 -11.40 -6.81
CA ALA A 31 13.07 -12.78 -6.30
C ALA A 31 12.47 -13.76 -7.32
N GLY A 32 11.92 -13.27 -8.44
CA GLY A 32 11.34 -14.12 -9.48
C GLY A 32 9.95 -14.67 -9.15
N ASP A 33 9.24 -14.05 -8.21
CA ASP A 33 7.85 -14.38 -7.85
C ASP A 33 6.90 -13.27 -8.36
N PRO A 34 6.16 -13.52 -9.46
CA PRO A 34 5.23 -12.54 -10.02
C PRO A 34 4.08 -12.20 -9.07
N ALA A 35 3.61 -13.15 -8.25
CA ALA A 35 2.50 -12.91 -7.34
C ALA A 35 2.91 -11.91 -6.26
N LYS A 36 4.06 -12.11 -5.61
CA LYS A 36 4.60 -11.17 -4.61
C LYS A 36 4.86 -9.79 -5.21
N SER A 37 5.42 -9.75 -6.41
CA SER A 37 5.68 -8.52 -7.15
C SER A 37 4.40 -7.73 -7.42
N MET A 38 3.33 -8.42 -7.83
CA MET A 38 2.04 -7.79 -8.09
C MET A 38 1.35 -7.32 -6.81
N VAL A 39 1.44 -8.08 -5.71
CA VAL A 39 0.93 -7.64 -4.41
C VAL A 39 1.66 -6.37 -3.96
N LEU A 40 3.00 -6.35 -4.02
CA LEU A 40 3.82 -5.16 -3.71
C LEU A 40 3.37 -3.96 -4.55
N LEU A 41 3.24 -4.12 -5.87
CA LEU A 41 2.80 -3.04 -6.75
C LEU A 41 1.42 -2.50 -6.38
N TYR A 42 0.45 -3.39 -6.11
CA TYR A 42 -0.89 -2.97 -5.77
C TYR A 42 -0.98 -2.27 -4.41
N ILE A 43 -0.24 -2.73 -3.40
CA ILE A 43 -0.26 -2.09 -2.08
C ILE A 43 0.40 -0.70 -2.14
N GLN A 44 1.49 -0.52 -2.89
CA GLN A 44 2.05 0.83 -3.11
C GLN A 44 1.05 1.75 -3.80
N LYS A 45 0.34 1.26 -4.84
CA LYS A 45 -0.72 2.02 -5.51
C LYS A 45 -1.92 2.33 -4.62
N ALA A 46 -2.20 1.53 -3.61
CA ALA A 46 -3.22 1.81 -2.62
C ALA A 46 -2.70 2.89 -1.65
N CYS A 47 -1.53 2.69 -1.05
CA CYS A 47 -0.89 3.62 -0.11
C CYS A 47 -0.75 5.04 -0.68
N THR A 48 -0.25 5.18 -1.93
CA THR A 48 -0.17 6.47 -2.61
C THR A 48 -1.54 7.13 -2.75
N ALA A 49 -2.60 6.36 -3.05
CA ALA A 49 -3.94 6.94 -3.21
C ALA A 49 -4.49 7.51 -1.90
N PHE A 50 -4.16 6.91 -0.75
CA PHE A 50 -4.49 7.49 0.57
C PHE A 50 -3.67 8.74 0.87
N HIS A 51 -2.35 8.70 0.63
CA HIS A 51 -1.47 9.86 0.81
C HIS A 51 -1.72 11.01 -0.17
N GLU A 52 -2.41 10.77 -1.29
CA GLU A 52 -2.93 11.84 -2.15
C GLU A 52 -4.30 12.35 -1.66
N PHE A 53 -5.15 11.45 -1.17
CA PHE A 53 -6.51 11.76 -0.73
C PHE A 53 -6.54 12.62 0.54
N GLU A 54 -5.85 12.19 1.59
CA GLU A 54 -5.87 12.84 2.91
C GLU A 54 -5.44 14.31 2.88
N PRO A 55 -4.31 14.69 2.25
CA PRO A 55 -3.94 16.10 2.16
C PRO A 55 -4.90 16.89 1.27
N ALA A 56 -5.41 16.31 0.18
CA ALA A 56 -6.40 16.98 -0.67
C ALA A 56 -7.70 17.28 0.11
N TRP A 57 -8.14 16.35 0.96
CA TRP A 57 -9.28 16.57 1.84
C TRP A 57 -8.97 17.65 2.88
N LYS A 58 -7.85 17.53 3.61
CA LYS A 58 -7.44 18.48 4.66
C LYS A 58 -7.25 19.91 4.15
N GLN A 59 -6.88 20.07 2.88
CA GLN A 59 -6.74 21.37 2.22
C GLN A 59 -8.06 21.90 1.62
N GLY A 60 -9.17 21.18 1.78
CA GLY A 60 -10.48 21.59 1.26
C GLY A 60 -10.63 21.45 -0.25
N ALA A 61 -9.76 20.69 -0.93
CA ALA A 61 -9.84 20.46 -2.36
C ALA A 61 -10.94 19.47 -2.75
N LEU A 62 -11.42 18.66 -1.80
CA LEU A 62 -12.49 17.69 -1.99
C LEU A 62 -13.79 18.14 -1.32
N LYS A 63 -14.94 17.74 -1.88
CA LYS A 63 -16.27 18.05 -1.37
C LYS A 63 -16.90 16.79 -0.77
N GLY A 64 -17.63 16.94 0.33
CA GLY A 64 -18.30 15.82 1.03
C GLY A 64 -19.21 14.96 0.13
N GLU A 65 -19.83 15.56 -0.89
CA GLU A 65 -20.65 14.87 -1.91
C GLU A 65 -19.87 13.80 -2.70
N GLN A 66 -18.53 13.88 -2.72
CA GLN A 66 -17.66 12.93 -3.42
C GLN A 66 -17.32 11.69 -2.57
N LEU A 67 -17.90 11.54 -1.37
CA LEU A 67 -17.67 10.40 -0.48
C LEU A 67 -17.78 9.05 -1.20
N ASP A 68 -18.88 8.81 -1.90
CA ASP A 68 -19.12 7.52 -2.56
C ASP A 68 -18.09 7.22 -3.65
N PHE A 69 -17.64 8.25 -4.36
CA PHE A 69 -16.58 8.13 -5.35
C PHE A 69 -15.26 7.70 -4.70
N PHE A 70 -14.83 8.39 -3.65
CA PHE A 70 -13.56 8.10 -2.98
C PHE A 70 -13.60 6.76 -2.23
N ARG A 71 -14.69 6.48 -1.51
CA ARG A 71 -14.94 5.20 -0.86
C ARG A 71 -14.79 4.04 -1.85
N ARG A 72 -15.49 4.10 -2.99
CA ARG A 72 -15.38 3.06 -4.03
C ARG A 72 -13.96 2.95 -4.58
N ARG A 73 -13.31 4.09 -4.85
CA ARG A 73 -11.95 4.14 -5.42
C ARG A 73 -10.91 3.52 -4.48
N LEU A 74 -10.94 3.86 -3.20
CA LEU A 74 -10.01 3.35 -2.19
C LEU A 74 -10.29 1.87 -1.91
N ALA A 75 -11.56 1.49 -1.73
CA ALA A 75 -11.96 0.10 -1.53
C ALA A 75 -11.54 -0.79 -2.71
N THR A 76 -11.73 -0.33 -3.95
CA THR A 76 -11.31 -1.09 -5.15
C THR A 76 -9.81 -1.36 -5.16
N ARG A 77 -8.99 -0.39 -4.74
CA ARG A 77 -7.52 -0.57 -4.70
C ARG A 77 -7.11 -1.59 -3.67
N ILE A 78 -7.65 -1.51 -2.45
CA ILE A 78 -7.39 -2.50 -1.40
C ILE A 78 -7.92 -3.88 -1.83
N GLY A 79 -9.11 -3.93 -2.41
CA GLY A 79 -9.74 -5.15 -2.92
C GLY A 79 -8.88 -5.86 -3.97
N HIS A 80 -8.19 -5.12 -4.85
CA HIS A 80 -7.24 -5.72 -5.80
C HIS A 80 -6.04 -6.37 -5.10
N VAL A 81 -5.51 -5.76 -4.03
CA VAL A 81 -4.42 -6.36 -3.23
C VAL A 81 -4.91 -7.69 -2.63
N LEU A 82 -6.01 -7.67 -1.89
CA LEU A 82 -6.57 -8.83 -1.19
C LEU A 82 -6.96 -9.96 -2.16
N THR A 83 -7.61 -9.61 -3.28
CA THR A 83 -7.96 -10.58 -4.32
C THR A 83 -6.71 -11.23 -4.92
N THR A 84 -5.67 -10.44 -5.19
CA THR A 84 -4.40 -10.96 -5.70
C THR A 84 -3.74 -11.88 -4.68
N MET A 85 -3.72 -11.49 -3.40
CA MET A 85 -3.17 -12.33 -2.33
C MET A 85 -3.89 -13.67 -2.25
N LYS A 86 -5.23 -13.65 -2.17
CA LYS A 86 -6.06 -14.85 -2.08
C LYS A 86 -5.90 -15.78 -3.28
N ASN A 87 -5.91 -15.22 -4.50
CA ASN A 87 -5.76 -16.01 -5.72
C ASN A 87 -4.38 -16.70 -5.83
N ASN A 88 -3.39 -16.22 -5.08
CA ASN A 88 -2.02 -16.73 -5.12
C ASN A 88 -1.55 -17.31 -3.76
N SER A 89 -2.48 -17.65 -2.87
CA SER A 89 -2.18 -18.25 -1.54
C SER A 89 -1.25 -17.41 -0.65
N LEU A 90 -1.33 -16.08 -0.76
CA LEU A 90 -0.61 -15.12 0.07
C LEU A 90 -1.51 -14.51 1.16
N ASP A 91 -2.73 -15.00 1.35
CA ASP A 91 -3.71 -14.52 2.33
C ASP A 91 -3.38 -14.90 3.79
N ALA A 92 -2.39 -15.78 3.99
CA ALA A 92 -1.92 -16.18 5.33
C ALA A 92 -0.70 -15.38 5.82
N ILE A 93 -0.14 -14.45 5.04
CA ILE A 93 1.00 -13.63 5.48
C ILE A 93 0.55 -12.50 6.40
N LYS A 94 1.45 -11.99 7.24
CA LYS A 94 1.13 -10.89 8.17
C LYS A 94 0.73 -9.64 7.38
N GLY A 95 -0.25 -8.90 7.89
CA GLY A 95 -0.81 -7.71 7.25
C GLY A 95 -2.05 -8.01 6.39
N ALA A 96 -2.32 -9.27 6.02
CA ALA A 96 -3.49 -9.63 5.22
C ALA A 96 -4.80 -9.32 5.97
N ALA A 97 -4.92 -9.78 7.22
CA ALA A 97 -6.12 -9.60 8.04
C ALA A 97 -6.34 -8.13 8.43
N GLU A 98 -5.26 -7.40 8.70
CA GLU A 98 -5.28 -5.96 8.95
C GLU A 98 -5.76 -5.19 7.72
N LEU A 99 -5.29 -5.55 6.53
CA LEU A 99 -5.73 -4.94 5.27
C LEU A 99 -7.22 -5.21 4.98
N GLU A 100 -7.73 -6.40 5.30
CA GLU A 100 -9.17 -6.68 5.26
C GLU A 100 -9.96 -5.83 6.25
N GLY A 101 -9.39 -5.58 7.43
CA GLY A 101 -9.96 -4.65 8.42
C GLY A 101 -10.12 -3.24 7.85
N ILE A 102 -9.05 -2.72 7.24
CA ILE A 102 -9.07 -1.41 6.59
C ILE A 102 -10.09 -1.38 5.46
N LEU A 103 -10.19 -2.43 4.63
CA LEU A 103 -11.20 -2.49 3.57
C LEU A 103 -12.62 -2.30 4.14
N ARG A 104 -12.95 -3.01 5.23
CA ARG A 104 -14.25 -2.88 5.89
C ARG A 104 -14.46 -1.45 6.42
N SER A 105 -13.44 -0.84 7.01
CA SER A 105 -13.50 0.55 7.47
C SER A 105 -13.81 1.50 6.31
N VAL A 106 -13.09 1.39 5.20
CA VAL A 106 -13.35 2.18 3.97
C VAL A 106 -14.78 2.00 3.49
N GLU A 107 -15.26 0.76 3.35
CA GLU A 107 -16.61 0.46 2.85
C GLU A 107 -17.71 1.00 3.77
N SER A 108 -17.45 1.02 5.08
CA SER A 108 -18.39 1.48 6.10
C SER A 108 -18.40 3.00 6.29
N ALA A 109 -17.35 3.70 5.86
CA ALA A 109 -17.14 5.13 6.09
C ALA A 109 -18.33 6.00 5.68
N LYS A 110 -18.68 6.95 6.53
CA LYS A 110 -19.80 7.89 6.39
C LYS A 110 -19.35 9.31 6.11
N THR A 111 -18.07 9.59 6.27
CA THR A 111 -17.49 10.92 6.05
C THR A 111 -16.15 10.81 5.32
N LEU A 112 -15.69 11.91 4.71
CA LEU A 112 -14.35 11.97 4.14
C LEU A 112 -13.27 12.01 5.23
N ASP A 113 -13.59 12.49 6.43
CA ASP A 113 -12.71 12.46 7.60
C ASP A 113 -12.37 11.02 8.00
N GLU A 114 -13.39 10.16 8.12
CA GLU A 114 -13.19 8.73 8.42
C GLU A 114 -12.30 8.04 7.37
N LEU A 115 -12.39 8.43 6.09
CA LEU A 115 -11.50 7.91 5.05
C LEU A 115 -10.07 8.45 5.18
N ALA A 116 -9.91 9.70 5.64
CA ALA A 116 -8.61 10.36 5.74
C ALA A 116 -7.80 9.79 6.90
N GLU A 117 -8.46 9.48 8.03
CA GLU A 117 -7.85 8.87 9.22
C GLU A 117 -7.18 7.51 8.93
N LEU A 118 -7.65 6.77 7.92
CA LEU A 118 -7.11 5.47 7.54
C LEU A 118 -5.74 5.53 6.84
N THR A 119 -5.24 6.72 6.49
CA THR A 119 -4.01 6.88 5.69
C THR A 119 -2.79 6.25 6.36
N GLU A 120 -2.59 6.54 7.65
CA GLU A 120 -1.45 6.00 8.40
C GLU A 120 -1.62 4.51 8.71
N GLU A 121 -2.86 4.03 8.87
CA GLU A 121 -3.14 2.59 9.03
C GLU A 121 -2.77 1.82 7.75
N VAL A 122 -3.12 2.34 6.58
CA VAL A 122 -2.73 1.75 5.29
C VAL A 122 -1.21 1.78 5.13
N HIS A 123 -0.56 2.87 5.50
CA HIS A 123 0.89 3.00 5.44
C HIS A 123 1.60 1.98 6.34
N ALA A 124 1.14 1.83 7.58
CA ALA A 124 1.68 0.84 8.50
C ALA A 124 1.49 -0.60 7.99
N VAL A 125 0.31 -0.93 7.47
CA VAL A 125 0.04 -2.25 6.89
C VAL A 125 0.86 -2.51 5.63
N ASN A 126 1.13 -1.49 4.82
CA ASN A 126 2.03 -1.58 3.67
C ASN A 126 3.42 -2.09 4.09
N HIS A 127 3.99 -1.54 5.16
CA HIS A 127 5.27 -1.98 5.71
C HIS A 127 5.23 -3.43 6.20
N VAL A 128 4.20 -3.79 6.96
CA VAL A 128 4.04 -5.17 7.47
C VAL A 128 3.92 -6.18 6.33
N LEU A 129 3.18 -5.83 5.27
CA LEU A 129 3.05 -6.65 4.08
C LEU A 129 4.37 -6.76 3.32
N ALA A 130 5.06 -5.65 3.07
CA ALA A 130 6.34 -5.65 2.36
C ALA A 130 7.39 -6.51 3.09
N ASP A 131 7.49 -6.37 4.41
CA ASP A 131 8.34 -7.22 5.27
C ASP A 131 8.00 -8.71 5.16
N SER A 132 6.71 -9.04 5.02
CA SER A 132 6.25 -10.42 4.93
C SER A 132 6.44 -11.00 3.53
N LEU A 133 6.26 -10.19 2.49
CA LEU A 133 6.52 -10.56 1.09
C LEU A 133 8.00 -10.85 0.88
N GLU A 134 8.89 -10.09 1.50
CA GLU A 134 10.34 -10.31 1.40
C GLU A 134 10.79 -11.63 2.04
N LYS A 135 10.10 -12.09 3.10
CA LYS A 135 10.49 -13.26 3.90
C LYS A 135 9.79 -14.57 3.51
N SER A 136 8.66 -14.47 2.81
CA SER A 136 7.86 -15.63 2.38
C SER A 136 8.40 -16.27 1.12
#